data_AF-A0A955XTC8-F1
#
_entry.id   AF-A0A955XTC8-F1
#
_cell.length_a   1.000
_cell.length_b   1.000
_cell.length_c   1.000
_cell.angle_alpha   90.00
_cell.angle_beta   90.00
_cell.angle_gamma   90.00
#
_symmetry.space_group_name_H-M   'P 1'
#
loop_
_entity.id
_entity.type
_entity.pdbx_description
1 polymer ?
#
loop_
_entity_poly.entity_id
_entity_poly.type
_entity_poly.pdbx_seq_one_letter_code
_entity_poly.pdbx_strand_id
1 'polypeptide(L)'
;MRTPAWWSVVVAAVVAPILGAHGQETVPEWAANAPNVAEPFIALSVESSRSPFESVRYEIKSRGRTYLVSLVKRLAGGFEEFQGLTLLSATDFQAIVNELAACEFPLENGSVGNPDDTEVYTLTVELGDFEVEASFTPDHLPLDSPWLCTSEVIRRAYLDRGEPVPFQNAFFADGEFGELMLDSIPSARVFVDGRDTGLFTPVSNLRTSLGSHVIRFVNEEQGIDREYEATVERGHTTRLRVELR
;
A
#
# COMPACT_ATOMS: atom_id res chain seq x y z
N MET A 1 14.87 -4.29 -28.80
CA MET A 1 15.63 -3.35 -27.95
C MET A 1 16.47 -4.17 -26.99
N ARG A 2 17.75 -3.83 -26.77
CA ARG A 2 18.61 -4.56 -25.83
C ARG A 2 18.35 -4.00 -24.43
N THR A 3 18.01 -4.84 -23.47
CA THR A 3 18.09 -4.49 -22.05
C THR A 3 19.51 -3.98 -21.79
N PRO A 4 19.67 -2.77 -21.24
CA PRO A 4 21.00 -2.24 -21.03
C PRO A 4 21.72 -3.12 -19.99
N ALA A 5 22.99 -3.44 -20.25
CA ALA A 5 23.77 -4.51 -19.60
C ALA A 5 23.89 -4.40 -18.07
N TRP A 6 23.45 -3.29 -17.49
CA TRP A 6 23.46 -3.01 -16.07
C TRP A 6 22.18 -3.47 -15.34
N TRP A 7 21.07 -3.77 -16.04
CA TRP A 7 19.87 -4.35 -15.41
C TRP A 7 20.18 -5.75 -14.85
N SER A 8 20.93 -6.54 -15.62
CA SER A 8 21.46 -7.82 -15.15
C SER A 8 22.37 -7.64 -13.93
N VAL A 9 22.98 -6.46 -13.71
CA VAL A 9 23.84 -6.13 -12.56
C VAL A 9 23.03 -5.68 -11.35
N VAL A 10 21.94 -4.93 -11.53
CA VAL A 10 21.04 -4.52 -10.44
C VAL A 10 20.24 -5.70 -9.91
N VAL A 11 19.61 -6.47 -10.81
CA VAL A 11 18.93 -7.73 -10.43
C VAL A 11 19.96 -8.66 -9.80
N ALA A 12 21.15 -8.82 -10.39
CA ALA A 12 22.24 -9.55 -9.77
C ALA A 12 22.68 -9.03 -8.39
N ALA A 13 22.81 -7.73 -8.18
CA ALA A 13 23.32 -7.15 -6.94
C ALA A 13 22.29 -7.25 -5.81
N VAL A 14 20.99 -7.23 -6.14
CA VAL A 14 19.91 -7.48 -5.19
C VAL A 14 19.74 -8.99 -4.92
N VAL A 15 19.89 -9.84 -5.95
CA VAL A 15 19.58 -11.28 -5.87
C VAL A 15 20.77 -12.14 -5.43
N ALA A 16 22.01 -11.80 -5.81
CA ALA A 16 23.19 -12.60 -5.50
C ALA A 16 23.52 -12.71 -3.99
N PRO A 17 23.38 -11.65 -3.16
CA PRO A 17 23.59 -11.76 -1.72
C PRO A 17 22.57 -12.67 -1.02
N ILE A 18 21.38 -12.82 -1.61
CA ILE A 18 20.25 -13.58 -1.04
C ILE A 18 20.40 -15.08 -1.34
N LEU A 19 20.92 -15.43 -2.52
CA LEU A 19 21.13 -16.82 -2.95
C LEU A 19 22.37 -17.48 -2.30
N GLY A 20 23.32 -16.71 -1.79
CA GLY A 20 24.58 -17.22 -1.21
C GLY A 20 24.46 -18.03 0.09
N ALA A 21 23.25 -18.20 0.66
CA ALA A 21 23.07 -18.87 1.95
C ALA A 21 22.54 -20.33 1.86
N HIS A 22 22.11 -20.81 0.70
CA HIS A 22 21.53 -22.15 0.54
C HIS A 22 22.20 -22.94 -0.58
N GLY A 23 23.39 -23.47 -0.31
CA GLY A 23 24.06 -24.46 -1.15
C GLY A 23 25.33 -23.92 -1.81
N GLN A 24 26.37 -24.75 -1.87
CA GLN A 24 27.67 -24.45 -2.47
C GLN A 24 27.59 -24.36 -4.01
N GLU A 25 26.77 -23.46 -4.55
CA GLU A 25 26.99 -22.98 -5.91
C GLU A 25 28.00 -21.83 -5.87
N THR A 26 29.03 -21.95 -6.71
CA THR A 26 30.10 -20.97 -6.83
C THR A 26 29.50 -19.61 -7.12
N VAL A 27 29.57 -18.70 -6.15
CA VAL A 27 29.24 -17.29 -6.32
C VAL A 27 30.07 -16.76 -7.49
N PRO A 28 29.46 -16.21 -8.55
CA PRO A 28 30.20 -15.70 -9.70
C PRO A 28 31.26 -14.68 -9.25
N GLU A 29 32.45 -14.70 -9.87
CA GLU A 29 33.60 -13.87 -9.49
C GLU A 29 33.29 -12.35 -9.49
N TRP A 30 32.31 -11.91 -10.27
CA TRP A 30 31.84 -10.52 -10.26
C TRP A 30 31.03 -10.16 -9.00
N ALA A 31 30.34 -11.12 -8.37
CA ALA A 31 29.57 -10.91 -7.14
C ALA A 31 30.48 -10.86 -5.90
N ALA A 32 31.65 -11.50 -5.95
CA ALA A 32 32.66 -11.42 -4.90
C ALA A 32 33.34 -10.04 -4.80
N ASN A 33 33.25 -9.24 -5.87
CA ASN A 33 33.81 -7.89 -5.96
C ASN A 33 32.73 -6.80 -5.97
N ALA A 34 31.46 -7.15 -5.71
CA ALA A 34 30.42 -6.16 -5.56
C ALA A 34 30.77 -5.27 -4.35
N PRO A 35 30.68 -3.92 -4.48
CA PRO A 35 30.80 -3.04 -3.31
C PRO A 35 29.81 -3.51 -2.23
N ASN A 36 30.09 -3.22 -0.94
CA ASN A 36 29.12 -3.44 0.13
C ASN A 36 27.79 -2.81 -0.30
N VAL A 37 26.88 -3.63 -0.82
CA VAL A 37 25.62 -3.14 -1.38
C VAL A 37 24.86 -2.65 -0.17
N ALA A 38 24.68 -1.33 -0.06
CA ALA A 38 23.86 -0.80 1.01
C ALA A 38 22.46 -1.40 0.90
N GLU A 39 21.80 -1.51 2.04
CA GLU A 39 20.55 -2.24 2.21
C GLU A 39 19.50 -1.74 1.20
N PRO A 40 19.03 -2.57 0.24
CA PRO A 40 18.14 -2.09 -0.81
C PRO A 40 16.80 -1.61 -0.26
N PHE A 41 16.33 -0.47 -0.81
CA PHE A 41 15.07 0.19 -0.51
C PHE A 41 14.32 0.53 -1.80
N ILE A 42 13.04 0.16 -1.87
CA ILE A 42 12.15 0.44 -2.99
C ILE A 42 10.87 1.03 -2.42
N ALA A 43 10.45 2.20 -2.87
CA ALA A 43 9.22 2.84 -2.43
C ALA A 43 8.39 3.32 -3.61
N LEU A 44 7.10 3.00 -3.60
CA LEU A 44 6.09 3.55 -4.48
C LEU A 44 5.17 4.46 -3.65
N SER A 45 5.25 5.76 -3.88
CA SER A 45 4.35 6.77 -3.33
C SER A 45 3.28 7.14 -4.35
N VAL A 46 2.06 7.36 -3.88
CA VAL A 46 0.95 7.84 -4.70
C VAL A 46 0.36 9.04 -3.98
N GLU A 47 0.38 10.19 -4.63
CA GLU A 47 -0.31 11.40 -4.20
C GLU A 47 -1.58 11.54 -5.05
N SER A 48 -2.76 11.50 -4.43
CA SER A 48 -4.03 11.53 -5.17
C SER A 48 -5.06 12.36 -4.42
N SER A 49 -5.71 13.29 -5.11
CA SER A 49 -6.86 14.02 -4.57
C SER A 49 -8.19 13.23 -4.64
N ARG A 50 -8.19 12.05 -5.26
CA ARG A 50 -9.36 11.15 -5.32
C ARG A 50 -9.42 10.18 -4.14
N SER A 51 -8.35 10.11 -3.35
CA SER A 51 -8.25 9.34 -2.13
C SER A 51 -8.64 10.19 -0.91
N PRO A 52 -9.21 9.60 0.17
CA PRO A 52 -9.35 10.30 1.45
C PRO A 52 -7.99 10.61 2.10
N PHE A 53 -6.92 10.01 1.60
CA PHE A 53 -5.53 10.24 2.01
C PHE A 53 -4.86 11.20 1.02
N GLU A 54 -4.08 12.15 1.55
CA GLU A 54 -3.20 13.03 0.78
C GLU A 54 -2.16 12.22 -0.02
N SER A 55 -1.62 11.17 0.62
CA SER A 55 -0.71 10.25 -0.03
C SER A 55 -0.85 8.83 0.51
N VAL A 56 -0.55 7.86 -0.34
CA VAL A 56 -0.48 6.44 -0.03
C VAL A 56 0.86 5.93 -0.56
N ARG A 57 1.73 5.47 0.33
CA ARG A 57 3.06 5.00 -0.01
C ARG A 57 3.25 3.55 0.40
N TYR A 58 3.60 2.72 -0.55
CA TYR A 58 4.03 1.35 -0.35
C TYR A 58 5.56 1.32 -0.35
N GLU A 59 6.17 0.65 0.61
CA GLU A 59 7.61 0.57 0.74
C GLU A 59 8.03 -0.88 0.94
N ILE A 60 9.13 -1.27 0.29
CA ILE A 60 9.81 -2.54 0.48
C ILE A 60 11.23 -2.21 0.91
N LYS A 61 11.60 -2.55 2.14
CA LYS A 61 12.94 -2.35 2.68
C LYS A 61 13.56 -3.70 3.01
N SER A 62 14.88 -3.77 2.86
CA SER A 62 15.67 -4.82 3.47
C SER A 62 16.64 -4.21 4.47
N ARG A 63 17.04 -4.99 5.47
CA ARG A 63 18.07 -4.63 6.46
C ARG A 63 18.71 -5.89 7.00
N GLY A 64 19.96 -6.15 6.60
CA GLY A 64 20.61 -7.44 6.83
C GLY A 64 19.78 -8.61 6.28
N ARG A 65 19.22 -9.44 7.19
CA ARG A 65 18.36 -10.60 6.84
C ARG A 65 16.87 -10.35 7.09
N THR A 66 16.50 -9.10 7.36
CA THR A 66 15.12 -8.69 7.61
C THR A 66 14.60 -8.02 6.37
N TYR A 67 13.41 -8.42 5.93
CA TYR A 67 12.71 -7.84 4.79
C TYR A 67 11.36 -7.37 5.31
N LEU A 68 10.96 -6.16 4.92
CA LEU A 68 9.71 -5.58 5.34
C LEU A 68 9.00 -4.96 4.16
N VAL A 69 7.68 -5.07 4.19
CA VAL A 69 6.79 -4.26 3.36
C VAL A 69 5.99 -3.36 4.30
N SER A 70 5.88 -2.08 3.98
CA SER A 70 5.06 -1.13 4.72
C SER A 70 4.14 -0.34 3.82
N LEU A 71 3.03 0.09 4.40
CA LEU A 71 2.04 0.96 3.78
C LEU A 71 1.86 2.18 4.67
N VAL A 72 2.24 3.33 4.16
CA VAL A 72 2.08 4.63 4.81
C VAL A 72 0.91 5.35 4.13
N LYS A 73 -0.07 5.84 4.89
CA LYS A 73 -1.17 6.64 4.37
C LYS A 73 -1.19 7.96 5.12
N ARG A 74 -0.91 9.07 4.44
CA ARG A 74 -0.94 10.41 5.04
C ARG A 74 -2.27 11.07 4.77
N LEU A 75 -2.86 11.70 5.78
CA LEU A 75 -4.12 12.45 5.64
C LEU A 75 -3.88 13.89 5.20
N ALA A 76 -4.88 14.47 4.52
CA ALA A 76 -4.82 15.84 4.04
C ALA A 76 -4.50 16.83 5.16
N GLY A 77 -3.53 17.70 4.90
CA GLY A 77 -3.08 18.73 5.84
C GLY A 77 -1.97 18.27 6.79
N GLY A 78 -1.40 17.09 6.57
CA GLY A 78 -0.22 16.59 7.31
C GLY A 78 -0.46 16.30 8.80
N PHE A 79 -1.72 16.21 9.22
CA PHE A 79 -2.08 16.05 10.63
C PHE A 79 -1.85 14.65 11.18
N GLU A 80 -1.82 13.62 10.32
CA GLU A 80 -1.70 12.23 10.74
C GLU A 80 -1.22 11.30 9.62
N GLU A 81 -0.54 10.22 10.03
CA GLU A 81 0.02 9.19 9.18
C GLU A 81 -0.36 7.80 9.72
N PHE A 82 -0.96 6.95 8.89
CA PHE A 82 -1.18 5.54 9.19
C PHE A 82 -0.06 4.71 8.63
N GLN A 83 0.54 3.85 9.45
CA GLN A 83 1.59 2.94 9.00
C GLN A 83 1.18 1.49 9.26
N GLY A 84 1.07 0.72 8.18
CA GLY A 84 1.07 -0.73 8.23
C GLY A 84 2.47 -1.27 7.95
N LEU A 85 2.87 -2.32 8.65
CA LEU A 85 4.17 -2.97 8.47
C LEU A 85 3.99 -4.49 8.54
N THR A 86 4.62 -5.20 7.62
CA THR A 86 4.68 -6.66 7.65
C THR A 86 6.10 -7.13 7.32
N LEU A 87 6.54 -8.17 8.03
CA LEU A 87 7.79 -8.85 7.72
C LEU A 87 7.60 -9.82 6.56
N LEU A 88 8.53 -9.80 5.61
CA LEU A 88 8.57 -10.74 4.51
C LEU A 88 9.56 -11.87 4.83
N SER A 89 9.23 -13.08 4.40
CA SER A 89 10.23 -14.14 4.34
C SER A 89 11.28 -13.82 3.27
N ALA A 90 12.47 -14.42 3.36
CA ALA A 90 13.49 -14.28 2.32
C ALA A 90 12.98 -14.77 0.95
N THR A 91 12.16 -15.83 0.95
CA THR A 91 11.55 -16.39 -0.26
C THR A 91 10.54 -15.42 -0.88
N ASP A 92 9.70 -14.79 -0.07
CA ASP A 92 8.70 -13.82 -0.55
C ASP A 92 9.38 -12.57 -1.11
N PHE A 93 10.38 -12.04 -0.39
CA PHE A 93 11.16 -10.91 -0.86
C PHE A 93 11.83 -11.23 -2.21
N GLN A 94 12.45 -12.41 -2.33
CA GLN A 94 13.07 -12.84 -3.58
C GLN A 94 12.06 -12.99 -4.73
N ALA A 95 10.86 -13.49 -4.46
CA ALA A 95 9.78 -13.57 -5.44
C ALA A 95 9.38 -12.18 -5.94
N ILE A 96 9.22 -11.22 -5.03
CA ILE A 96 8.90 -9.82 -5.37
C ILE A 96 10.01 -9.20 -6.23
N VAL A 97 11.28 -9.38 -5.85
CA VAL A 97 12.41 -8.88 -6.65
C VAL A 97 12.41 -9.47 -8.06
N ASN A 98 12.10 -10.76 -8.20
CA ASN A 98 12.03 -11.41 -9.51
C ASN A 98 10.86 -10.88 -10.35
N GLU A 99 9.71 -10.60 -9.74
CA GLU A 99 8.57 -9.96 -10.41
C GLU A 99 8.93 -8.54 -10.87
N LEU A 100 9.58 -7.74 -10.01
CA LEU A 100 10.05 -6.39 -10.36
C LEU A 100 11.08 -6.43 -11.49
N ALA A 101 11.98 -7.40 -11.48
CA ALA A 101 12.98 -7.60 -12.53
C ALA A 101 12.36 -7.82 -13.92
N ALA A 102 11.16 -8.41 -13.96
CA ALA A 102 10.43 -8.70 -15.19
C ALA A 102 9.68 -7.47 -15.76
N CYS A 103 9.50 -6.41 -14.98
CA CYS A 103 8.75 -5.22 -15.40
C CYS A 103 9.53 -4.27 -16.34
N GLU A 104 10.78 -4.57 -16.70
CA GLU A 104 11.65 -3.71 -17.54
C GLU A 104 11.69 -2.25 -17.04
N PHE A 105 12.24 -2.06 -15.84
CA PHE A 105 12.17 -0.80 -15.13
C PHE A 105 12.73 0.39 -15.95
N PRO A 106 12.01 1.51 -16.02
CA PRO A 106 12.47 2.74 -16.66
C PRO A 106 13.45 3.44 -15.72
N LEU A 107 14.70 3.48 -16.11
CA LEU A 107 15.84 3.84 -15.26
C LEU A 107 16.27 5.30 -15.38
N GLU A 108 15.43 6.12 -16.00
CA GLU A 108 15.70 7.53 -16.20
C GLU A 108 14.84 8.33 -15.23
N ASN A 109 15.49 9.19 -14.43
CA ASN A 109 14.78 10.20 -13.67
C ASN A 109 13.93 11.01 -14.64
N GLY A 110 12.66 11.15 -14.33
CA GLY A 110 11.74 11.80 -15.25
C GLY A 110 10.32 11.83 -14.73
N SER A 111 9.56 12.75 -15.30
CA SER A 111 8.14 12.91 -15.04
C SER A 111 7.38 12.63 -16.34
N VAL A 112 6.49 11.65 -16.32
CA VAL A 112 5.62 11.28 -17.45
C VAL A 112 4.17 11.57 -17.07
N GLY A 113 3.66 12.74 -17.45
CA GLY A 113 2.27 13.11 -17.17
C GLY A 113 2.01 14.61 -17.30
N ASN A 114 0.75 15.00 -17.13
CA ASN A 114 0.38 16.40 -17.07
C ASN A 114 0.56 16.92 -15.63
N PRO A 115 1.28 18.03 -15.39
CA PRO A 115 1.44 18.59 -14.05
C PRO A 115 0.12 19.01 -13.39
N ASP A 116 -0.96 19.20 -14.16
CA ASP A 116 -2.28 19.53 -13.65
C ASP A 116 -3.12 18.30 -13.23
N ASP A 117 -2.59 17.08 -13.37
CA ASP A 117 -3.31 15.87 -13.03
C ASP A 117 -3.54 15.74 -11.52
N THR A 118 -4.72 15.21 -11.18
CA THR A 118 -5.16 15.04 -9.79
C THR A 118 -4.46 13.90 -9.05
N GLU A 119 -3.73 13.05 -9.77
CA GLU A 119 -3.05 11.88 -9.23
C GLU A 119 -1.64 11.78 -9.82
N VAL A 120 -0.64 11.75 -8.95
CA VAL A 120 0.77 11.60 -9.31
C VAL A 120 1.34 10.42 -8.53
N TYR A 121 1.89 9.46 -9.26
CA TYR A 121 2.56 8.31 -8.69
C TYR A 121 4.06 8.60 -8.74
N THR A 122 4.75 8.53 -7.63
CA THR A 122 6.20 8.68 -7.54
C THR A 122 6.82 7.35 -7.12
N LEU A 123 7.76 6.86 -7.90
CA LEU A 123 8.50 5.65 -7.61
C LEU A 123 9.95 6.02 -7.31
N THR A 124 10.41 5.65 -6.12
CA THR A 124 11.76 5.86 -5.61
C THR A 124 12.45 4.50 -5.45
N VAL A 125 13.66 4.38 -5.97
CA VAL A 125 14.50 3.18 -5.82
C VAL A 125 15.87 3.61 -5.33
N GLU A 126 16.25 3.10 -4.17
CA GLU A 126 17.56 3.32 -3.55
C GLU A 126 18.30 1.98 -3.41
N LEU A 127 19.48 1.88 -4.01
CA LEU A 127 20.33 0.68 -4.03
C LEU A 127 21.79 1.08 -3.79
N GLY A 128 22.23 1.15 -2.53
CA GLY A 128 23.57 1.67 -2.27
C GLY A 128 23.62 3.19 -2.42
N ASP A 129 24.61 3.67 -3.18
CA ASP A 129 24.74 5.08 -3.55
C ASP A 129 23.89 5.45 -4.79
N PHE A 130 23.08 4.51 -5.29
CA PHE A 130 22.22 4.71 -6.45
C PHE A 130 20.81 5.07 -6.01
N GLU A 131 20.31 6.20 -6.49
CA GLU A 131 18.95 6.69 -6.24
C GLU A 131 18.31 7.06 -7.59
N VAL A 132 17.12 6.51 -7.85
CA VAL A 132 16.26 6.87 -8.98
C VAL A 132 14.91 7.28 -8.44
N GLU A 133 14.44 8.44 -8.86
CA GLU A 133 13.12 8.94 -8.58
C GLU A 133 12.44 9.31 -9.89
N ALA A 134 11.20 8.87 -10.03
CA ALA A 134 10.41 9.21 -11.21
C ALA A 134 8.94 9.30 -10.86
N SER A 135 8.23 10.16 -11.60
CA SER A 135 6.81 10.41 -11.39
C SER A 135 6.00 10.13 -12.65
N PHE A 136 4.79 9.61 -12.50
CA PHE A 136 3.89 9.33 -13.62
C PHE A 136 2.42 9.53 -13.27
N THR A 137 1.59 9.73 -14.29
CA THR A 137 0.13 9.82 -14.16
C THR A 137 -0.55 8.67 -14.93
N PRO A 138 -1.47 7.89 -14.32
CA PRO A 138 -1.98 6.67 -14.93
C PRO A 138 -2.72 6.89 -16.25
N ASP A 139 -3.43 8.01 -16.38
CA ASP A 139 -4.23 8.36 -17.57
C ASP A 139 -3.38 8.54 -18.84
N HIS A 140 -2.05 8.63 -18.69
CA HIS A 140 -1.09 8.81 -19.78
C HIS A 140 -0.14 7.63 -19.98
N LEU A 141 -0.30 6.56 -19.20
CA LEU A 141 0.52 5.36 -19.34
C LEU A 141 -0.18 4.29 -20.18
N PRO A 142 0.52 3.66 -21.14
CA PRO A 142 0.06 2.42 -21.75
C PRO A 142 -0.19 1.33 -20.69
N LEU A 143 -1.18 0.47 -20.92
CA LEU A 143 -1.49 -0.65 -20.01
C LEU A 143 -0.33 -1.65 -19.88
N ASP A 144 0.57 -1.70 -20.86
CA ASP A 144 1.80 -2.49 -20.88
C ASP A 144 3.03 -1.70 -20.42
N SER A 145 2.82 -0.52 -19.81
CA SER A 145 3.92 0.29 -19.32
C SER A 145 4.67 -0.41 -18.17
N PRO A 146 6.00 -0.42 -18.22
CA PRO A 146 6.86 -0.82 -17.10
C PRO A 146 6.48 -0.20 -15.75
N TRP A 147 6.01 1.05 -15.76
CA TRP A 147 5.56 1.76 -14.56
C TRP A 147 4.35 1.09 -13.91
N LEU A 148 3.35 0.69 -14.72
CA LEU A 148 2.14 0.05 -14.24
C LEU A 148 2.42 -1.37 -13.73
N CYS A 149 3.29 -2.11 -14.41
CA CYS A 149 3.77 -3.41 -13.94
C CYS A 149 4.43 -3.28 -12.56
N THR A 150 5.35 -2.33 -12.43
CA THR A 150 6.12 -2.13 -11.20
C THR A 150 5.24 -1.69 -10.03
N SER A 151 4.35 -0.73 -10.26
CA SER A 151 3.46 -0.25 -9.21
C SER A 151 2.52 -1.34 -8.71
N GLU A 152 2.02 -2.19 -9.61
CA GLU A 152 1.15 -3.30 -9.24
C GLU A 152 1.90 -4.41 -8.49
N VAL A 153 3.15 -4.72 -8.84
CA VAL A 153 3.96 -5.69 -8.08
C VAL A 153 4.17 -5.21 -6.64
N ILE A 154 4.50 -3.92 -6.43
CA ILE A 154 4.69 -3.35 -5.08
C ILE A 154 3.37 -3.34 -4.31
N ARG A 155 2.27 -2.93 -4.95
CA ARG A 155 0.93 -2.91 -4.32
C ARG A 155 0.50 -4.30 -3.87
N ARG A 156 0.65 -5.32 -4.73
CA ARG A 156 0.36 -6.72 -4.42
C ARG A 156 1.29 -7.31 -3.37
N ALA A 157 2.57 -6.92 -3.36
CA ALA A 157 3.50 -7.33 -2.32
C ALA A 157 2.98 -6.98 -0.92
N TYR A 158 2.32 -5.82 -0.75
CA TYR A 158 1.65 -5.49 0.51
C TYR A 158 0.29 -6.18 0.66
N LEU A 159 -0.57 -6.17 -0.35
CA LEU A 159 -1.96 -6.66 -0.20
C LEU A 159 -2.07 -8.18 -0.05
N ASP A 160 -1.24 -8.93 -0.75
CA ASP A 160 -1.32 -10.40 -0.78
C ASP A 160 -0.51 -11.05 0.34
N ARG A 161 0.53 -10.35 0.82
CA ARG A 161 1.53 -10.91 1.76
C ARG A 161 1.63 -10.12 3.06
N GLY A 162 1.11 -8.90 3.10
CA GLY A 162 0.95 -8.11 4.31
C GLY A 162 -0.23 -8.61 5.12
N GLU A 163 -0.10 -8.72 6.45
CA GLU A 163 -1.30 -8.79 7.27
C GLU A 163 -2.00 -7.43 7.15
N PRO A 164 -3.27 -7.37 6.71
CA PRO A 164 -3.97 -6.11 6.59
C PRO A 164 -4.04 -5.49 7.98
N VAL A 165 -3.31 -4.40 8.20
CA VAL A 165 -3.52 -3.59 9.40
C VAL A 165 -4.93 -3.05 9.29
N PRO A 166 -5.86 -3.46 10.17
CA PRO A 166 -7.23 -2.96 10.11
C PRO A 166 -7.16 -1.45 10.20
N PHE A 167 -7.97 -0.76 9.41
CA PHE A 167 -8.14 0.68 9.51
C PHE A 167 -8.41 1.04 10.98
N GLN A 168 -7.43 1.67 11.63
CA GLN A 168 -7.58 2.26 12.95
C GLN A 168 -7.61 3.76 12.72
N ASN A 169 -8.79 4.36 12.84
CA ASN A 169 -8.92 5.81 12.75
C ASN A 169 -8.24 6.43 13.98
N ALA A 170 -7.08 7.07 13.80
CA ALA A 170 -6.18 7.50 14.88
C ALA A 170 -6.40 8.98 15.27
N PHE A 171 -7.35 9.67 14.60
CA PHE A 171 -7.83 11.03 14.89
C PHE A 171 -8.39 11.28 16.30
N PHE A 172 -8.26 10.33 17.21
CA PHE A 172 -8.82 10.41 18.54
C PHE A 172 -7.71 10.20 19.56
N ALA A 173 -7.42 11.25 20.33
CA ALA A 173 -6.66 11.06 21.57
C ALA A 173 -7.33 9.98 22.43
N ASP A 174 -6.61 9.34 23.34
CA ASP A 174 -7.20 8.37 24.27
C ASP A 174 -8.45 8.96 24.93
N GLY A 175 -9.62 8.42 24.60
CA GLY A 175 -10.94 8.92 25.05
C GLY A 175 -11.68 9.85 24.08
N GLU A 176 -11.20 10.15 22.88
CA GLU A 176 -11.92 10.96 21.89
C GLU A 176 -12.64 10.14 20.81
N PHE A 177 -12.70 8.82 20.99
CA PHE A 177 -13.43 7.91 20.11
C PHE A 177 -14.43 7.07 20.89
N GLY A 178 -15.41 6.58 20.13
CA GLY A 178 -16.17 5.41 20.50
C GLY A 178 -16.09 4.39 19.39
N GLU A 179 -16.78 3.27 19.58
CA GLU A 179 -16.79 2.17 18.64
C GLU A 179 -18.18 1.96 18.08
N LEU A 180 -18.27 1.63 16.80
CA LEU A 180 -19.48 1.19 16.14
C LEU A 180 -19.42 -0.32 15.93
N MET A 181 -20.52 -0.99 16.25
CA MET A 181 -20.78 -2.36 15.86
C MET A 181 -22.03 -2.35 14.98
N LEU A 182 -21.86 -2.71 13.71
CA LEU A 182 -22.86 -2.57 12.67
C LEU A 182 -23.28 -3.96 12.19
N ASP A 183 -24.56 -4.24 12.25
CA ASP A 183 -25.14 -5.52 11.83
C ASP A 183 -26.33 -5.25 10.90
N SER A 184 -26.40 -5.97 9.77
CA SER A 184 -27.51 -5.82 8.85
C SER A 184 -27.92 -7.12 8.18
N ILE A 185 -29.20 -7.20 7.83
CA ILE A 185 -29.76 -8.30 7.06
C ILE A 185 -30.49 -7.72 5.84
N PRO A 186 -30.06 -8.01 4.59
CA PRO A 186 -28.83 -8.74 4.19
C PRO A 186 -27.52 -7.98 4.53
N SER A 187 -26.37 -8.64 4.28
CA SER A 187 -25.04 -8.01 4.35
C SER A 187 -24.97 -6.83 3.37
N ALA A 188 -24.34 -5.73 3.77
CA ALA A 188 -24.27 -4.50 2.99
C ALA A 188 -22.92 -3.81 3.16
N ARG A 189 -22.47 -3.09 2.13
CA ARG A 189 -21.30 -2.21 2.18
C ARG A 189 -21.61 -1.01 3.08
N VAL A 190 -20.66 -0.62 3.92
CA VAL A 190 -20.83 0.43 4.91
C VAL A 190 -20.11 1.72 4.50
N PHE A 191 -20.81 2.84 4.58
CA PHE A 191 -20.24 4.18 4.53
C PHE A 191 -20.54 4.93 5.83
N VAL A 192 -19.59 5.75 6.28
CA VAL A 192 -19.74 6.63 7.44
C VAL A 192 -19.51 8.06 7.00
N ASP A 193 -20.49 8.93 7.23
CA ASP A 193 -20.48 10.35 6.82
C ASP A 193 -20.13 10.53 5.32
N GLY A 194 -20.70 9.67 4.48
CA GLY A 194 -20.47 9.66 3.04
C GLY A 194 -19.15 9.03 2.57
N ARG A 195 -18.29 8.55 3.47
CA ARG A 195 -17.01 7.90 3.13
C ARG A 195 -17.14 6.38 3.14
N ASP A 196 -16.71 5.72 2.05
CA ASP A 196 -16.67 4.26 1.96
C ASP A 196 -15.63 3.70 2.95
N THR A 197 -16.05 2.77 3.81
CA THR A 197 -15.16 2.12 4.78
C THR A 197 -14.38 0.94 4.17
N GLY A 198 -14.82 0.42 3.01
CA GLY A 198 -14.34 -0.83 2.42
C GLY A 198 -14.82 -2.09 3.16
N LEU A 199 -15.71 -1.95 4.15
CA LEU A 199 -16.21 -3.05 4.98
C LEU A 199 -17.65 -3.43 4.61
N PHE A 200 -18.00 -4.69 4.89
CA PHE A 200 -19.35 -5.23 4.77
C PHE A 200 -19.84 -5.71 6.13
N THR A 201 -21.14 -5.57 6.41
CA THR A 201 -21.74 -6.09 7.65
C THR A 201 -21.70 -7.62 7.72
N PRO A 202 -21.48 -8.22 8.91
CA PRO A 202 -21.32 -7.56 10.21
C PRO A 202 -19.93 -6.91 10.39
N VAL A 203 -19.92 -5.68 10.91
CA VAL A 203 -18.70 -4.93 11.25
C VAL A 203 -18.61 -4.81 12.77
N SER A 204 -17.43 -5.08 13.35
CA SER A 204 -17.17 -4.96 14.77
C SER A 204 -16.03 -3.98 15.04
N ASN A 205 -16.09 -3.28 16.18
CA ASN A 205 -15.07 -2.36 16.67
C ASN A 205 -14.66 -1.27 15.67
N LEU A 206 -15.60 -0.76 14.87
CA LEU A 206 -15.36 0.33 13.93
C LEU A 206 -15.21 1.64 14.72
N ARG A 207 -13.97 2.10 14.93
CA ARG A 207 -13.71 3.35 15.65
C ARG A 207 -14.12 4.56 14.83
N THR A 208 -14.86 5.47 15.45
CA THR A 208 -15.29 6.74 14.85
C THR A 208 -15.27 7.86 15.90
N SER A 209 -15.40 9.10 15.46
CA SER A 209 -15.41 10.26 16.35
C SER A 209 -16.59 10.22 17.30
N LEU A 210 -16.49 10.97 18.39
CA LEU A 210 -17.67 11.20 19.23
C LEU A 210 -18.68 12.07 18.47
N GLY A 211 -19.96 11.83 18.72
CA GLY A 211 -21.05 12.63 18.17
C GLY A 211 -21.96 11.84 17.24
N SER A 212 -22.78 12.57 16.48
CA SER A 212 -23.75 11.98 15.56
C SER A 212 -23.10 11.70 14.20
N HIS A 213 -23.33 10.50 13.69
CA HIS A 213 -22.80 10.01 12.42
C HIS A 213 -23.92 9.49 11.53
N VAL A 214 -23.79 9.72 10.23
CA VAL A 214 -24.69 9.13 9.23
C VAL A 214 -24.04 7.86 8.68
N ILE A 215 -24.69 6.73 8.92
CA ILE A 215 -24.26 5.40 8.48
C ILE A 215 -25.12 4.99 7.29
N ARG A 216 -24.50 4.84 6.12
CA ARG A 216 -25.16 4.39 4.90
C ARG A 216 -24.82 2.94 4.63
N PHE A 217 -25.84 2.13 4.35
CA PHE A 217 -25.73 0.72 3.98
C PHE A 217 -26.17 0.53 2.54
N VAL A 218 -25.30 -0.05 1.72
CA VAL A 218 -25.58 -0.32 0.31
C VAL A 218 -25.45 -1.81 0.02
N ASN A 219 -26.52 -2.44 -0.48
CA ASN A 219 -26.51 -3.79 -1.04
C ASN A 219 -26.90 -3.70 -2.52
N GLU A 220 -25.90 -3.74 -3.41
CA GLU A 220 -26.09 -3.60 -4.85
C GLU A 220 -26.88 -4.77 -5.45
N GLU A 221 -26.72 -5.98 -4.93
CA GLU A 221 -27.40 -7.20 -5.40
C GLU A 221 -28.92 -7.08 -5.27
N GLN A 222 -29.41 -6.46 -4.20
CA GLN A 222 -30.83 -6.24 -3.92
C GLN A 222 -31.28 -4.81 -4.22
N GLY A 223 -30.40 -3.95 -4.74
CA GLY A 223 -30.69 -2.54 -5.02
C GLY A 223 -31.07 -1.73 -3.78
N ILE A 224 -30.54 -2.07 -2.61
CA ILE A 224 -30.85 -1.40 -1.34
C ILE A 224 -29.81 -0.33 -1.03
N ASP A 225 -30.30 0.85 -0.64
CA ASP A 225 -29.50 1.99 -0.21
C ASP A 225 -30.23 2.75 0.91
N ARG A 226 -29.71 2.70 2.13
CA ARG A 226 -30.37 3.23 3.34
C ARG A 226 -29.39 3.96 4.23
N GLU A 227 -29.83 5.05 4.84
CA GLU A 227 -29.06 5.83 5.81
C GLU A 227 -29.71 5.79 7.19
N TYR A 228 -28.88 5.73 8.23
CA TYR A 228 -29.27 5.73 9.64
C TYR A 228 -28.34 6.62 10.44
N GLU A 229 -28.88 7.29 11.45
CA GLU A 229 -28.05 8.05 12.40
C GLU A 229 -27.60 7.15 13.55
N ALA A 230 -26.32 7.28 13.93
CA ALA A 230 -25.76 6.65 15.11
C ALA A 230 -25.00 7.70 15.93
N THR A 231 -25.29 7.77 17.23
CA THR A 231 -24.50 8.60 18.16
C THR A 231 -23.42 7.76 18.80
N VAL A 232 -22.18 8.21 18.68
CA VAL A 232 -21.01 7.54 19.25
C VAL A 232 -20.55 8.29 20.49
N GLU A 233 -20.44 7.54 21.58
CA GLU A 233 -20.07 8.05 22.89
C GLU A 233 -18.70 7.53 23.32
N ARG A 234 -18.04 8.33 24.15
CA ARG A 234 -16.68 8.06 24.64
C ARG A 234 -16.61 6.70 25.32
N GLY A 235 -15.69 5.85 24.85
CA GLY A 235 -15.40 4.55 25.47
C GLY A 235 -16.56 3.56 25.44
N HIS A 236 -17.61 3.84 24.66
CA HIS A 236 -18.75 2.94 24.48
C HIS A 236 -18.77 2.38 23.06
N THR A 237 -19.23 1.15 22.94
CA THR A 237 -19.55 0.55 21.64
C THR A 237 -21.04 0.78 21.33
N THR A 238 -21.31 1.72 20.42
CA THR A 238 -22.65 1.94 19.86
C THR A 238 -22.98 0.80 18.90
N ARG A 239 -24.06 0.07 19.18
CA ARG A 239 -24.56 -1.01 18.32
C ARG A 239 -25.70 -0.52 17.46
N LEU A 240 -25.54 -0.63 16.14
CA LEU A 240 -26.59 -0.38 15.17
C LEU A 240 -26.90 -1.70 14.45
N ARG A 241 -28.11 -2.22 14.68
CA ARG A 241 -28.63 -3.41 13.98
C ARG A 241 -29.83 -3.00 13.16
N VAL A 242 -29.80 -3.31 11.87
CA VAL A 242 -30.85 -2.89 10.92
C VAL A 242 -31.32 -4.05 10.05
N GLU A 243 -32.62 -4.11 9.81
CA GLU A 243 -33.19 -4.92 8.75
C GLU A 243 -33.41 -3.99 7.54
N LEU A 244 -32.76 -4.30 6.42
CA LEU A 244 -32.71 -3.40 5.26
C LEU A 244 -33.89 -3.60 4.28
N ARG A 245 -34.81 -4.51 4.60
CA ARG A 245 -35.96 -4.90 3.78
C ARG A 245 -37.26 -4.25 4.24
#